data_AF-A0A961Y749-F1
#
_entry.id   AF-A0A961Y749-F1
#
_cell.length_a   1.000
_cell.length_b   1.000
_cell.length_c   1.000
_cell.angle_alpha   90.00
_cell.angle_beta   90.00
_cell.angle_gamma   90.00
#
_symmetry.space_group_name_H-M   'P 1'
#
loop_
_entity.id
_entity.type
_entity.pdbx_description
1 polymer ?
#
loop_
_entity_poly.entity_id
_entity_poly.type
_entity_poly.pdbx_seq_one_letter_code
_entity_poly.pdbx_strand_id
1 'polypeptide(L)' 'MNAIYKIARRKEWEAAKGGGFYAGSPDDLRDGFIHFST' A
#
# COMPACT_ATOMS: atom_id res chain seq x y z
N MET A 1 -16.82 12.84 -3.77
CA MET A 1 -15.96 11.66 -3.52
C MET A 1 -14.60 12.19 -3.12
N ASN A 2 -14.12 11.86 -1.92
CA ASN A 2 -12.76 12.22 -1.50
C ASN A 2 -11.88 11.00 -1.76
N ALA A 3 -10.97 11.12 -2.73
CA ALA A 3 -9.97 10.09 -2.98
C ALA A 3 -8.99 10.03 -1.80
N ILE A 4 -8.47 8.84 -1.53
CA ILE A 4 -7.30 8.65 -0.67
C ILE A 4 -6.21 8.01 -1.51
N TYR A 5 -4.97 8.35 -1.20
CA TYR A 5 -3.80 7.97 -1.97
C TYR A 5 -2.83 7.17 -1.10
N LYS A 6 -2.20 6.18 -1.72
CA LYS A 6 -1.05 5.45 -1.19
C LYS A 6 0.10 5.60 -2.16
N ILE A 7 1.25 6.03 -1.66
CA ILE A 7 2.49 5.92 -2.42
C ILE A 7 3.10 4.55 -2.11
N ALA A 8 3.32 3.76 -3.15
CA ALA A 8 3.98 2.45 -3.07
C ALA A 8 5.19 2.43 -4.01
N ARG A 9 6.26 1.76 -3.59
CA ARG A 9 7.42 1.53 -4.46
C ARG A 9 7.02 0.59 -5.60
N ARG A 10 7.67 0.72 -6.76
CA ARG A 10 7.34 -0.09 -7.95
C ARG A 10 7.27 -1.59 -7.64
N LYS A 11 8.25 -2.14 -6.91
CA LYS A 11 8.27 -3.56 -6.54
C LYS A 11 7.04 -3.97 -5.72
N GLU A 12 6.62 -3.13 -4.80
CA GLU A 12 5.44 -3.36 -3.95
C GLU A 12 4.16 -3.33 -4.79
N TRP A 13 4.06 -2.40 -5.74
CA TRP A 13 2.94 -2.33 -6.68
C TRP A 13 2.86 -3.54 -7.61
N GLU A 14 3.99 -3.97 -8.18
CA GLU A 14 4.02 -5.17 -9.03
C GLU A 14 3.63 -6.44 -8.25
N ALA A 15 4.12 -6.57 -7.01
CA ALA A 15 3.72 -7.67 -6.12
C ALA A 15 2.21 -7.62 -5.82
N ALA A 16 1.66 -6.43 -5.55
CA ALA A 16 0.23 -6.26 -5.31
C ALA A 16 -0.62 -6.62 -6.53
N LYS A 17 -0.20 -6.21 -7.73
CA LYS A 17 -0.87 -6.59 -8.97
C LYS A 17 -0.81 -8.09 -9.21
N GLY A 18 0.34 -8.72 -8.99
CA GLY A 18 0.52 -10.17 -9.17
C GLY A 18 -0.26 -11.00 -8.15
N GLY A 19 -0.38 -10.52 -6.91
CA GLY A 19 -1.09 -11.21 -5.83
C GLY A 19 -2.57 -10.83 -5.69
N GLY A 20 -3.04 -9.79 -6.37
CA GLY A 20 -4.40 -9.24 -6.24
C GLY A 20 -4.67 -8.49 -4.93
N PHE A 21 -3.67 -8.30 -4.07
CA PHE A 21 -3.79 -7.61 -2.79
C PHE A 21 -2.48 -6.90 -2.41
N TYR A 22 -2.59 -5.71 -1.84
CA TYR A 22 -1.45 -4.97 -1.32
C TYR A 22 -1.28 -5.21 0.19
N ALA A 23 -0.22 -5.94 0.57
CA ALA A 23 0.05 -6.29 1.96
C ALA A 23 0.57 -5.13 2.84
N GLY A 24 0.84 -3.96 2.26
CA GLY A 24 1.46 -2.84 2.96
C GLY A 24 2.98 -2.75 2.73
N SER A 25 3.54 -1.57 2.96
CA SER A 25 4.98 -1.34 3.05
C SER A 25 5.54 -1.94 4.35
N PRO A 26 6.88 -2.01 4.52
CA PRO A 26 7.47 -2.43 5.80
C PRO A 26 7.01 -1.58 7.00
N ASP A 27 6.76 -0.28 6.80
CA ASP A 27 6.24 0.59 7.85
C ASP A 27 4.78 0.27 8.14
N ASP A 28 3.94 0.06 7.12
CA ASP A 28 2.55 -0.35 7.31
C ASP A 28 2.44 -1.66 8.11
N LEU A 29 3.32 -2.63 7.80
CA LEU A 29 3.39 -3.92 8.50
C LEU A 29 3.88 -3.78 9.95
N ARG A 30 4.89 -2.92 10.19
CA ARG A 30 5.38 -2.63 11.55
C ARG A 30 4.30 -1.98 12.40
N ASP A 31 3.55 -1.05 11.82
CA ASP A 31 2.60 -0.21 12.53
C ASP A 31 1.21 -0.86 12.62
N GLY A 32 0.96 -1.90 11.81
CA GLY A 32 -0.25 -2.72 11.86
C GLY A 32 -1.43 -2.17 11.05
N PHE A 33 -1.21 -1.17 10.20
CA PHE A 33 -2.23 -0.59 9.31
C PHE A 33 -1.61 0.06 8.06
N ILE A 34 -2.40 0.23 6.99
CA ILE A 34 -1.93 0.88 5.76
C ILE A 34 -2.08 2.40 5.88
N HIS A 35 -0.96 3.12 5.76
CA HIS A 35 -0.96 4.59 5.75
C HIS A 35 -1.47 5.12 4.41
N PHE A 36 -2.62 5.80 4.43
CA PHE A 36 -3.15 6.57 3.30
C PHE A 36 -3.08 8.07 3.59
N SER A 37 -3.20 8.88 2.54
CA SER A 37 -3.28 10.34 2.60
C SER A 37 -4.50 10.84 1.83
N THR A 38 -5.12 11.94 2.28
CA THR A 38 -6.24 12.61 1.59
C THR A 38 -5.75 13.61 0.56
#